data_AF-A0AAD4RYK6-F1
#
_entry.id   AF-A0AAD4RYK6-F1
#
_cell.length_a   1.000
_cell.length_b   1.000
_cell.length_c   1.000
_cell.angle_alpha   90.00
_cell.angle_beta   90.00
_cell.angle_gamma   90.00
#
_symmetry.space_group_name_H-M   'P 1'
#
loop_
_entity.id
_entity.type
_entity.pdbx_description
1 polymer ?
#
loop_
_entity_poly.entity_id
_entity_poly.type
_entity_poly.pdbx_seq_one_letter_code
_entity_poly.pdbx_strand_id
1 'polypeptide(L)'
;IVVLEIKQIFEYPEVLDDWIYTKINDRWKDHKFHVKKAAYKKWNTVEERLANPPHNVVESQWRVLVEVWNTDLKKQAICQINKENREKQKFHHTTGSKPHAKCAAE
;
A
#
# COMPACT_ATOMS: atom_id res chain seq x y z
N ILE A 1 6.45 -20.38 1.73
CA ILE A 1 5.27 -20.79 2.52
C ILE A 1 4.00 -20.44 1.75
N VAL A 2 3.67 -19.16 1.58
CA VAL A 2 2.42 -18.73 0.89
C VAL A 2 2.28 -19.28 -0.54
N VAL A 3 3.31 -19.21 -1.38
CA VAL A 3 3.23 -19.71 -2.77
C VAL A 3 3.17 -21.24 -2.82
N LEU A 4 3.78 -21.94 -1.85
CA LEU A 4 3.65 -23.40 -1.74
C LEU A 4 2.24 -23.82 -1.33
N GLU A 5 1.57 -23.05 -0.47
CA GLU A 5 0.17 -23.25 -0.11
C GLU A 5 -0.76 -22.99 -1.31
N ILE A 6 -0.47 -21.99 -2.14
CA ILE A 6 -1.24 -21.73 -3.37
C ILE A 6 -1.08 -22.88 -4.37
N LYS A 7 0.14 -23.43 -4.54
CA LYS A 7 0.39 -24.60 -5.39
C LYS A 7 -0.34 -25.87 -4.94
N GLN A 8 -0.70 -25.98 -3.66
CA GLN A 8 -1.50 -27.11 -3.16
C GLN A 8 -2.97 -27.04 -3.60
N ILE A 9 -3.47 -25.85 -3.93
CA ILE A 9 -4.88 -25.61 -4.29
C ILE A 9 -5.03 -25.42 -5.81
N PHE A 10 -4.05 -24.76 -6.44
CA PHE A 10 -4.09 -24.39 -7.84
C PHE A 10 -2.90 -24.96 -8.60
N GLU A 11 -3.16 -25.63 -9.72
CA GLU A 11 -2.13 -26.05 -10.65
C GLU A 11 -1.76 -24.89 -11.57
N TYR A 12 -0.49 -24.49 -11.58
CA TYR A 12 0.01 -23.41 -12.43
C TYR A 12 1.51 -23.55 -12.74
N PRO A 13 2.01 -22.96 -13.85
CA PRO A 13 3.42 -23.03 -14.22
C PRO A 13 4.31 -22.26 -13.24
N GLU A 14 5.44 -22.84 -12.82
CA GLU A 14 6.37 -22.21 -11.85
C GLU A 14 6.93 -20.86 -12.31
N VAL A 15 6.96 -20.62 -13.62
CA VAL A 15 7.35 -19.33 -14.22
C VAL A 15 6.50 -18.15 -13.69
N LEU A 16 5.29 -18.42 -13.19
CA LEU A 16 4.39 -17.41 -12.63
C LEU A 16 4.68 -17.06 -11.17
N ASP A 17 5.59 -17.75 -10.48
CA ASP A 17 5.84 -17.54 -9.05
C ASP A 17 6.19 -16.07 -8.75
N ASP A 18 7.08 -15.45 -9.53
CA ASP A 18 7.46 -14.04 -9.36
C ASP A 18 6.28 -13.07 -9.56
N TRP A 19 5.44 -13.36 -10.56
CA TRP A 19 4.24 -12.57 -10.82
C TRP A 19 3.22 -12.71 -9.67
N ILE A 20 3.04 -13.93 -9.14
CA ILE A 20 2.17 -14.20 -8.00
C ILE A 20 2.68 -13.46 -6.76
N TYR A 21 3.99 -13.54 -6.46
CA TYR A 21 4.59 -12.79 -5.35
C TYR A 21 4.37 -11.29 -5.49
N THR A 22 4.53 -10.75 -6.70
CA THR A 22 4.26 -9.34 -6.97
C THR A 22 2.82 -8.97 -6.66
N LYS A 23 1.84 -9.77 -7.12
CA LYS A 23 0.42 -9.52 -6.87
C LYS A 23 0.04 -9.64 -5.40
N ILE A 24 0.58 -10.64 -4.70
CA ILE A 24 0.37 -10.79 -3.25
C ILE A 24 0.94 -9.58 -2.51
N ASN A 25 2.14 -9.14 -2.88
CA ASN A 25 2.76 -7.97 -2.26
C ASN A 25 1.94 -6.70 -2.51
N ASP A 26 1.39 -6.52 -3.71
CA ASP A 26 0.53 -5.37 -4.01
C ASP A 26 -0.77 -5.42 -3.20
N ARG A 27 -1.43 -6.58 -3.12
CA ARG A 27 -2.61 -6.76 -2.25
C ARG A 27 -2.29 -6.50 -0.78
N TRP A 28 -1.11 -6.90 -0.33
CA TRP A 28 -0.66 -6.62 1.03
C TRP A 28 -0.39 -5.13 1.27
N LYS A 29 0.18 -4.42 0.30
CA LYS A 29 0.36 -2.95 0.36
C LYS A 29 -1.00 -2.25 0.46
N ASP A 30 -1.96 -2.63 -0.39
CA ASP A 30 -3.32 -2.07 -0.41
C ASP A 30 -4.02 -2.32 0.93
N HIS A 31 -3.97 -3.56 1.44
CA HIS A 31 -4.54 -3.91 2.73
C HIS A 31 -3.95 -3.05 3.85
N LYS A 32 -2.62 -2.94 3.96
CA LYS A 32 -1.96 -2.08 4.95
C LYS A 32 -2.38 -0.62 4.83
N PHE A 33 -2.55 -0.11 3.60
CA PHE A 33 -3.03 1.25 3.38
C PHE A 33 -4.43 1.46 3.97
N HIS A 34 -5.38 0.55 3.68
CA HIS A 34 -6.74 0.64 4.20
C HIS A 34 -6.78 0.53 5.72
N VAL A 35 -6.05 -0.43 6.28
CA VAL A 35 -5.92 -0.61 7.73
C VAL A 35 -5.34 0.63 8.40
N LYS A 36 -4.25 1.19 7.85
CA LYS A 36 -3.62 2.41 8.37
C LYS A 36 -4.57 3.61 8.30
N LYS A 37 -5.36 3.73 7.23
CA LYS A 37 -6.35 4.81 7.07
C LYS A 37 -7.50 4.67 8.08
N ALA A 38 -8.01 3.45 8.29
CA ALA A 38 -9.19 3.21 9.11
C ALA A 38 -8.91 3.29 10.61
N ALA A 39 -7.78 2.73 11.07
CA ALA A 39 -7.47 2.60 12.50
C ALA A 39 -6.30 3.51 12.93
N TYR A 40 -5.16 3.43 12.25
CA TYR A 40 -3.94 4.12 12.72
C TYR A 40 -4.07 5.64 12.71
N LYS A 41 -4.59 6.22 11.61
CA LYS A 41 -4.74 7.68 11.46
C LYS A 41 -5.89 8.27 12.26
N LYS A 42 -6.78 7.45 12.82
CA LYS A 42 -7.94 7.90 13.59
C LYS A 42 -7.55 8.38 14.99
N TRP A 43 -6.50 7.80 15.55
CA TRP A 43 -6.05 8.03 16.91
C TRP A 43 -4.68 8.72 16.94
N ASN A 44 -4.48 9.61 17.90
CA ASN A 44 -3.27 10.42 17.99
C ASN A 44 -2.18 9.72 18.80
N THR A 45 -2.56 9.03 19.87
CA THR A 45 -1.63 8.34 20.77
C THR A 45 -1.42 6.88 20.38
N VAL A 46 -0.31 6.28 20.84
CA VAL A 46 0.00 4.88 20.53
C VAL A 46 -0.92 3.94 21.32
N GLU A 47 -1.22 4.32 22.56
CA GLU A 47 -2.07 3.59 23.50
C GLU A 47 -3.50 3.46 22.93
N GLU A 48 -4.08 4.56 22.43
CA GLU A 48 -5.40 4.53 21.79
C GLU A 48 -5.41 3.67 20.51
N ARG A 49 -4.33 3.71 19.71
CA ARG A 49 -4.21 2.87 18.51
C ARG A 49 -4.20 1.39 18.87
N LEU A 50 -3.46 1.01 19.90
CA LEU A 50 -3.35 -0.38 20.35
C LEU A 50 -4.65 -0.86 20.99
N ALA A 51 -5.36 -0.01 21.74
CA ALA A 51 -6.66 -0.33 22.33
C ALA A 51 -7.79 -0.47 21.31
N ASN A 52 -7.64 0.06 20.10
CA ASN A 52 -8.67 0.05 19.05
C ASN A 52 -8.16 -0.62 17.76
N PRO A 53 -7.88 -1.94 17.78
CA PRO A 53 -7.50 -2.67 16.57
C PRO A 53 -8.67 -2.73 15.57
N PRO A 54 -8.40 -2.70 14.26
CA PRO A 54 -9.43 -2.91 13.26
C PRO A 54 -9.92 -4.37 13.28
N HIS A 55 -11.24 -4.57 13.13
CA HIS A 55 -11.89 -5.89 13.23
C HIS A 55 -11.27 -6.98 12.36
N ASN A 56 -10.74 -6.61 11.19
CA ASN A 56 -10.19 -7.55 10.20
C ASN A 56 -8.69 -7.86 10.39
N VAL A 57 -8.08 -7.43 11.49
CA VAL A 57 -6.64 -7.63 11.75
C VAL A 57 -6.46 -8.25 13.13
N VAL A 58 -5.67 -9.32 13.18
CA VAL A 58 -5.32 -9.99 14.44
C VAL A 58 -4.51 -9.04 15.32
N GLU A 59 -4.84 -8.96 16.60
CA GLU A 59 -4.24 -7.99 17.54
C GLU A 59 -2.71 -8.08 17.62
N SER A 60 -2.15 -9.30 17.59
CA SER A 60 -0.70 -9.51 17.57
C SER A 60 -0.03 -8.90 16.33
N GLN A 61 -0.65 -9.05 15.17
CA GLN A 61 -0.19 -8.45 13.92
C GLN A 61 -0.37 -6.93 13.93
N TRP A 62 -1.46 -6.44 14.52
CA TRP A 62 -1.73 -5.02 14.67
C TRP A 62 -0.64 -4.31 15.47
N ARG A 63 -0.24 -4.88 16.61
CA ARG A 63 0.81 -4.32 17.46
C ARG A 63 2.12 -4.14 16.70
N VAL A 64 2.53 -5.17 15.94
CA VAL A 64 3.74 -5.12 15.10
C VAL A 64 3.62 -4.05 14.01
N LEU A 65 2.46 -3.92 13.37
CA LEU A 65 2.23 -2.88 12.36
C LEU A 65 2.33 -1.46 12.94
N VAL A 66 1.74 -1.22 14.11
CA VAL A 66 1.80 0.07 14.80
C VAL A 66 3.25 0.42 15.16
N GLU A 67 4.00 -0.55 15.70
CA GLU A 67 5.41 -0.37 16.02
C GLU A 67 6.25 -0.03 14.77
N VAL A 68 6.10 -0.80 13.69
CA VAL A 68 6.80 -0.53 12.41
C VAL A 68 6.47 0.85 11.88
N TRP A 69 5.20 1.29 11.94
CA TRP A 69 4.84 2.61 11.45
C TRP A 69 5.36 3.76 12.32
N ASN A 70 5.55 3.54 13.63
CA ASN A 70 6.15 4.52 14.52
C ASN A 70 7.68 4.58 14.38
N THR A 71 8.33 3.44 14.15
CA THR A 71 9.80 3.30 14.15
C THR A 71 10.47 3.52 12.79
N ASP A 72 9.75 3.33 11.68
CA ASP A 72 10.33 3.46 10.33
C ASP A 72 10.43 4.93 9.89
N LEU A 73 11.36 5.66 10.53
CA LEU A 73 11.64 7.08 10.27
C LEU A 73 12.03 7.33 8.81
N LYS A 74 12.74 6.40 8.18
CA LYS A 74 13.14 6.51 6.77
C LYS A 74 11.91 6.55 5.86
N LYS A 75 10.97 5.63 6.04
CA LYS A 75 9.72 5.65 5.25
C LYS A 75 8.85 6.86 5.58
N GLN A 76 8.80 7.30 6.83
CA GLN A 76 8.07 8.53 7.18
C GLN A 76 8.63 9.75 6.44
N ALA A 77 9.94 9.92 6.41
CA ALA A 77 10.60 11.01 5.70
C ALA A 77 10.30 10.99 4.18
N ILE A 78 10.41 9.81 3.55
CA ILE A 78 10.08 9.66 2.12
C ILE A 78 8.59 9.95 1.86
N CYS A 79 7.70 9.47 2.72
CA CYS A 79 6.26 9.76 2.60
C CYS A 79 5.96 11.26 2.71
N GLN A 80 6.65 11.98 3.60
CA GLN A 80 6.49 13.42 3.76
C GLN A 80 6.95 14.18 2.51
N ILE A 81 8.13 13.84 1.98
CA ILE A 81 8.65 14.41 0.71
C ILE A 81 7.66 14.14 -0.45
N ASN A 82 7.15 12.92 -0.56
CA ASN A 82 6.19 12.57 -1.61
C ASN A 82 4.88 13.36 -1.49
N LYS A 83 4.42 13.63 -0.27
CA LYS A 83 3.25 14.46 -0.01
C LYS A 83 3.48 15.90 -0.45
N GLU A 84 4.62 16.49 -0.06
CA GLU A 84 4.99 17.85 -0.46
C GLU A 84 5.17 17.98 -1.98
N ASN A 85 5.78 17.00 -2.62
CA ASN A 85 5.93 16.96 -4.07
C ASN A 85 4.57 16.90 -4.77
N ARG A 86 3.64 16.10 -4.23
CA ARG A 86 2.27 16.01 -4.76
C ARG A 86 1.48 17.30 -4.57
N GLU A 87 1.65 18.00 -3.45
CA GLU A 87 1.03 19.32 -3.20
C GLU A 87 1.59 20.40 -4.14
N LYS A 88 2.89 20.32 -4.48
CA LYS A 88 3.53 21.23 -5.46
C LYS A 88 3.14 20.93 -6.91
N GLN A 89 2.58 19.76 -7.20
CA GLN A 89 2.16 19.37 -8.55
C GLN A 89 0.90 20.15 -8.98
N LYS A 90 1.11 21.29 -9.67
CA LYS A 90 0.02 22.15 -10.16
C LYS A 90 -0.69 21.61 -11.40
N PHE A 91 0.07 20.97 -12.29
CA PHE A 91 -0.45 20.45 -13.56
C PHE A 91 -0.41 18.93 -13.53
N HIS A 92 -1.58 18.33 -13.71
CA HIS A 92 -1.70 16.90 -13.97
C HIS A 92 -1.65 16.70 -15.48
N HIS A 93 -0.87 15.73 -15.95
CA HIS A 93 -0.86 15.38 -17.36
C HIS A 93 -2.20 14.74 -17.73
N THR A 94 -3.05 15.50 -18.43
CA THR A 94 -4.38 15.07 -18.87
C THR A 94 -4.39 14.50 -20.28
N THR A 95 -3.27 14.56 -21.00
CA THR A 95 -3.18 13.94 -22.32
C THR A 95 -3.32 12.44 -22.11
N GLY A 96 -4.45 11.88 -22.56
CA GLY A 96 -4.61 10.43 -22.63
C GLY A 96 -3.60 9.83 -23.61
N SER A 97 -3.81 8.58 -24.00
CA SER A 97 -2.95 7.91 -25.00
C SER A 97 -3.02 8.52 -26.41
N LYS A 98 -3.70 9.66 -26.61
CA LYS A 98 -3.75 10.36 -27.89
C LYS A 98 -2.44 11.12 -28.11
N PRO A 99 -1.74 10.88 -29.23
CA PRO A 99 -0.54 11.65 -29.56
C PRO A 99 -0.90 13.13 -29.78
N HIS A 100 -0.03 14.03 -29.32
CA HIS A 100 -0.23 15.49 -29.41
C HIS A 100 -0.53 16.00 -30.83
N ALA A 101 -0.01 15.32 -31.85
CA ALA A 101 -0.30 15.61 -33.25
C ALA A 101 -1.80 15.53 -33.61
N LYS A 102 -2.59 14.72 -32.89
CA LYS A 102 -4.05 14.63 -33.06
C LYS A 102 -4.83 15.65 -32.22
N CYS A 103 -4.23 16.19 -31.15
CA CYS A 103 -4.88 17.23 -30.32
C CYS A 103 -4.75 18.63 -30.93
N ALA A 104 -3.83 18.85 -31.87
CA ALA A 104 -3.60 20.14 -32.54
C ALA A 104 -4.40 20.31 -33.84
N ALA A 105 -5.13 19.27 -34.28
CA ALA A 105 -5.89 19.23 -35.52
C ALA A 105 -7.42 19.34 -35.30
N GLU A 106 -7.85 19.48 -34.05
CA GLU A 106 -9.22 19.81 -33.61
C GLU A 106 -9.25 21.26 -33.14
#